data_AF-A0A061FHF8-F1
#
_entry.id   AF-A0A061FHF8-F1
#
_cell.length_a   1.000
_cell.length_b   1.000
_cell.length_c   1.000
_cell.angle_alpha   90.00
_cell.angle_beta   90.00
_cell.angle_gamma   90.00
#
_symmetry.space_group_name_H-M   'P 1'
#
loop_
_entity.id
_entity.type
_entity.pdbx_description
1 polymer ?
#
loop_
_entity_poly.entity_id
_entity_poly.type
_entity_poly.pdbx_seq_one_letter_code
_entity_poly.pdbx_strand_id
1 'polypeptide(L)'
;MKNCPGKRVGVHSVGNHTAIELIGRDRPGLLSEISAVLANLHFNVAAAEVWTHNRRIACVLYVNDDPTSRAVDDPNRLSIMEEQLKHILRGCEDDDKVARTSFSMGFTHIDRRLHQMLFADRDYEGGGVTTEVDYPPSFKPKITVERCEEKGYSVVSVQCKDRAKLMFDIVCTLTDMQYVVFHANISSNGPYALQEYFIRHMDGCTLDTEGEKERVIKCLEAAIHRRVSEGLSLELCAKDRVGLLSEVTRILRENGLSVRRAGVSTVGEQAVNVFYVRDAYGNPVDTKTIEALRKEIGHTMMLNVKKDPASAKA
;
A
#
# COMPACT_ATOMS: atom_id res chain seq x y z
N MET A 1 -24.58 23.37 -26.20
CA MET A 1 -24.25 24.17 -25.00
C MET A 1 -25.18 23.80 -23.86
N LYS A 2 -24.70 23.03 -22.88
CA LYS A 2 -25.24 22.98 -21.51
C LYS A 2 -24.06 22.69 -20.59
N ASN A 3 -23.64 23.71 -19.85
CA ASN A 3 -22.54 23.67 -18.90
C ASN A 3 -22.89 22.77 -17.71
N CYS A 4 -22.03 21.82 -17.38
CA CYS A 4 -22.06 21.12 -16.11
C CYS A 4 -21.34 21.97 -15.05
N PRO A 5 -21.93 22.19 -13.85
CA PRO A 5 -21.31 22.99 -12.81
C PRO A 5 -20.11 22.24 -12.24
N GLY A 6 -18.98 22.94 -12.13
CA GLY A 6 -17.77 22.44 -11.51
C GLY A 6 -18.07 21.96 -10.08
N LYS A 7 -17.87 20.66 -9.84
CA LYS A 7 -17.83 20.11 -8.49
C LYS A 7 -16.71 20.79 -7.73
N ARG A 8 -17.06 21.74 -6.85
CA ARG A 8 -16.16 22.20 -5.80
C ARG A 8 -15.93 21.03 -4.85
N VAL A 9 -14.67 20.60 -4.75
CA VAL A 9 -14.23 19.61 -3.77
C VAL A 9 -14.27 20.30 -2.41
N GLY A 10 -15.27 19.96 -1.60
CA GLY A 10 -15.40 20.45 -0.23
C GLY A 10 -14.38 19.75 0.66
N VAL A 11 -13.56 20.54 1.34
CA VAL A 11 -12.65 20.11 2.42
C VAL A 11 -13.50 19.99 3.70
N HIS A 12 -13.77 18.76 4.15
CA HIS A 12 -14.46 18.46 5.41
C HIS A 12 -13.59 17.60 6.34
N SER A 13 -13.01 18.23 7.36
CA SER A 13 -12.20 17.61 8.42
C SER A 13 -12.88 16.37 9.05
N VAL A 14 -12.18 15.22 9.01
CA VAL A 14 -12.53 14.03 9.82
C VAL A 14 -11.60 14.06 11.03
N GLY A 15 -12.02 14.79 12.07
CA GLY A 15 -11.18 15.06 13.24
C GLY A 15 -10.09 16.11 12.99
N ASN A 16 -9.11 16.20 13.88
CA ASN A 16 -8.04 17.21 13.84
C ASN A 16 -6.99 16.97 12.73
N HIS A 17 -7.33 16.25 11.66
CA HIS A 17 -6.40 15.90 10.58
C HIS A 17 -7.02 16.08 9.20
N THR A 18 -6.17 16.36 8.22
CA THR A 18 -6.48 16.39 6.80
C THR A 18 -5.95 15.10 6.16
N ALA A 19 -6.83 14.36 5.47
CA ALA A 19 -6.45 13.13 4.77
C ALA A 19 -5.96 13.41 3.35
N ILE A 20 -4.85 12.78 2.96
CA ILE A 20 -4.21 12.90 1.64
C ILE A 20 -4.07 11.51 1.04
N GLU A 21 -4.53 11.32 -0.19
CA GLU A 21 -4.32 10.07 -0.92
C GLU A 21 -3.42 10.32 -2.12
N LEU A 22 -2.41 9.47 -2.28
CA LEU A 22 -1.45 9.53 -3.38
C LEU A 22 -1.40 8.17 -4.07
N ILE A 23 -1.54 8.16 -5.39
CA ILE A 23 -1.37 6.99 -6.25
C ILE A 23 -0.52 7.37 -7.46
N GLY A 24 0.45 6.51 -7.80
CA GLY A 24 1.32 6.74 -8.95
C GLY A 24 2.40 5.67 -9.13
N ARG A 25 3.35 5.95 -10.03
CA ARG A 25 4.51 5.08 -10.29
C ARG A 25 5.52 5.19 -9.14
N ASP A 26 5.88 4.05 -8.56
CA ASP A 26 6.88 3.96 -7.51
C ASP A 26 8.32 3.98 -8.06
N ARG A 27 9.22 4.61 -7.32
CA ARG A 27 10.66 4.63 -7.59
C ARG A 27 11.46 4.71 -6.28
N PRO A 28 12.70 4.19 -6.23
CA PRO A 28 13.55 4.35 -5.07
C PRO A 28 13.66 5.82 -4.64
N GLY A 29 13.41 6.09 -3.36
CA GLY A 29 13.45 7.43 -2.78
C GLY A 29 12.16 8.23 -2.86
N LEU A 30 11.12 7.78 -3.58
CA LEU A 30 9.87 8.54 -3.72
C LEU A 30 9.20 8.87 -2.38
N LEU A 31 9.13 7.91 -1.45
CA LEU A 31 8.57 8.16 -0.12
C LEU A 31 9.36 9.22 0.66
N SER A 32 10.68 9.29 0.46
CA SER A 32 11.55 10.31 1.06
C SER A 32 11.30 11.69 0.46
N GLU A 33 11.00 11.78 -0.85
CA GLU A 33 10.64 13.04 -1.51
C GLU A 33 9.26 13.53 -1.06
N ILE A 34 8.27 12.62 -0.95
CA ILE A 34 6.92 12.94 -0.45
C ILE A 34 7.00 13.48 0.98
N SER A 35 7.70 12.77 1.87
CA SER A 35 7.83 13.18 3.28
C SER A 35 8.61 14.49 3.44
N ALA A 36 9.62 14.74 2.58
CA ALA A 36 10.35 15.99 2.56
C ALA A 36 9.47 17.18 2.16
N VAL A 37 8.58 17.04 1.17
CA VAL A 37 7.60 18.09 0.82
C VAL A 37 6.70 18.42 2.00
N LEU A 38 6.16 17.41 2.67
CA LEU A 38 5.30 17.63 3.83
C LEU A 38 6.05 18.34 4.96
N ALA A 39 7.29 17.95 5.23
CA ALA A 39 8.14 18.59 6.23
C ALA A 39 8.47 20.04 5.89
N ASN A 40 8.82 20.33 4.62
CA ASN A 40 9.14 21.69 4.15
C ASN A 40 7.94 22.64 4.21
N LEU A 41 6.72 22.11 4.08
CA LEU A 41 5.48 22.86 4.23
C LEU A 41 4.96 22.91 5.68
N HIS A 42 5.76 22.42 6.64
CA HIS A 42 5.45 22.34 8.06
C HIS A 42 4.16 21.56 8.38
N PHE A 43 3.91 20.49 7.62
CA PHE A 43 2.88 19.53 7.96
C PHE A 43 3.46 18.40 8.80
N ASN A 44 2.84 18.15 9.95
CA ASN A 44 3.16 16.97 10.74
C ASN A 44 2.32 15.77 10.25
N VAL A 45 2.94 14.60 10.19
CA VAL A 45 2.31 13.37 9.68
C VAL A 45 1.89 12.51 10.88
N ALA A 46 0.64 12.66 11.31
CA ALA A 46 0.10 11.96 12.48
C ALA A 46 -0.13 10.46 12.21
N ALA A 47 -0.45 10.10 10.96
CA ALA A 47 -0.52 8.72 10.53
C ALA A 47 -0.27 8.62 9.02
N ALA A 48 0.26 7.49 8.56
CA ALA A 48 0.35 7.18 7.16
C ALA A 48 0.39 5.66 6.94
N GLU A 49 -0.21 5.19 5.85
CA GLU A 49 -0.07 3.82 5.39
C GLU A 49 0.32 3.85 3.90
N VAL A 50 1.44 3.20 3.58
CA VAL A 50 2.07 3.20 2.26
C VAL A 50 2.21 1.76 1.79
N TRP A 51 1.68 1.42 0.61
CA TRP A 51 1.85 0.11 -0.02
C TRP A 51 2.47 0.28 -1.41
N THR A 52 3.45 -0.57 -1.76
CA THR A 52 3.99 -0.62 -3.11
C THR A 52 3.85 -2.02 -3.72
N HIS A 53 3.47 -2.08 -5.00
CA HIS A 53 3.35 -3.31 -5.76
C HIS A 53 3.52 -3.02 -7.25
N ASN A 54 4.25 -3.86 -7.99
CA ASN A 54 4.46 -3.73 -9.44
C ASN A 54 4.83 -2.31 -9.91
N ARG A 55 5.78 -1.67 -9.23
CA ARG A 55 6.21 -0.28 -9.48
C ARG A 55 5.08 0.75 -9.35
N ARG A 56 4.06 0.46 -8.55
CA ARG A 56 3.02 1.38 -8.11
C ARG A 56 3.13 1.63 -6.62
N ILE A 57 2.77 2.84 -6.21
CA ILE A 57 2.68 3.24 -4.82
C ILE A 57 1.26 3.74 -4.56
N ALA A 58 0.65 3.27 -3.48
CA ALA A 58 -0.55 3.87 -2.90
C ALA A 58 -0.22 4.31 -1.48
N CYS A 59 -0.61 5.54 -1.15
CA CYS A 59 -0.38 6.12 0.16
C CYS A 59 -1.61 6.87 0.65
N VAL A 60 -1.98 6.64 1.91
CA VAL A 60 -2.98 7.44 2.62
C VAL A 60 -2.26 8.06 3.82
N LEU A 61 -2.23 9.40 3.88
CA LEU A 61 -1.62 10.16 4.98
C LEU A 61 -2.68 10.98 5.71
N TYR A 62 -2.52 11.09 7.02
CA TYR A 62 -3.24 12.02 7.87
C TYR A 62 -2.25 13.06 8.37
N VAL A 63 -2.43 14.30 7.92
CA VAL A 63 -1.57 15.41 8.29
C VAL A 63 -2.30 16.39 9.17
N ASN A 64 -1.57 17.07 10.05
CA ASN A 64 -2.07 18.21 10.81
C ASN A 64 -1.08 19.36 10.71
N ASP A 65 -1.57 20.55 11.03
CA ASP A 65 -0.78 21.76 11.08
C ASP A 65 -0.01 21.83 12.40
N ASP A 66 1.31 21.79 12.34
CA ASP A 66 2.21 21.70 13.51
C ASP A 66 1.92 22.71 14.64
N PRO A 67 1.76 24.03 14.39
CA PRO A 67 1.54 24.99 15.47
C PRO A 67 0.18 24.83 16.16
N THR A 68 -0.80 24.19 15.52
CA THR A 68 -2.16 24.08 16.07
C THR A 68 -2.56 22.65 16.41
N SER A 69 -1.85 21.64 15.89
CA SER A 69 -2.26 20.23 15.91
C SER A 69 -3.69 20.01 15.39
N ARG A 70 -4.16 20.89 14.50
CA ARG A 70 -5.51 20.83 13.89
C ARG A 70 -5.41 20.48 12.41
N ALA A 71 -6.57 20.19 11.84
CA ALA A 71 -6.68 19.98 10.40
C ALA A 71 -6.20 21.22 9.65
N VAL A 72 -5.60 20.99 8.49
CA VAL A 72 -5.13 22.05 7.62
C VAL A 72 -6.33 22.59 6.86
N ASP A 73 -6.84 23.73 7.29
CA ASP A 73 -8.02 24.38 6.70
C ASP A 73 -7.66 25.48 5.68
N ASP A 74 -6.39 25.88 5.59
CA ASP A 74 -5.92 26.92 4.66
C ASP A 74 -5.86 26.38 3.21
N PRO A 75 -6.74 26.84 2.30
CA PRO A 75 -6.79 26.35 0.92
C PRO A 75 -5.54 26.68 0.11
N ASN A 76 -4.83 27.78 0.41
CA ASN A 76 -3.62 28.15 -0.32
C ASN A 76 -2.49 27.17 0.01
N ARG A 77 -2.34 26.81 1.28
CA ARG A 77 -1.35 25.81 1.72
C ARG A 77 -1.66 24.44 1.14
N LEU A 78 -2.93 24.03 1.13
CA LEU A 78 -3.35 22.77 0.51
C LEU A 78 -3.07 22.75 -0.99
N SER A 79 -3.31 23.86 -1.70
CA SER A 79 -3.03 23.97 -3.13
C SER A 79 -1.52 23.86 -3.43
N ILE A 80 -0.68 24.56 -2.67
CA ILE A 80 0.79 24.48 -2.82
C ILE A 80 1.28 23.05 -2.58
N MET A 81 0.77 22.40 -1.53
CA MET A 81 1.08 21.01 -1.23
C MET A 81 0.66 20.07 -2.36
N GLU A 82 -0.57 20.21 -2.87
CA GLU A 82 -1.10 19.40 -3.96
C GLU A 82 -0.24 19.55 -5.22
N GLU A 83 0.14 20.77 -5.59
CA GLU A 83 0.99 21.04 -6.75
C GLU A 83 2.37 20.40 -6.61
N GLN A 84 3.02 20.55 -5.45
CA GLN A 84 4.35 19.96 -5.21
C GLN A 84 4.32 18.43 -5.22
N LEU A 85 3.31 17.82 -4.58
CA LEU A 85 3.15 16.36 -4.58
C LEU A 85 2.84 15.82 -5.98
N LYS A 86 1.99 16.50 -6.77
CA LYS A 86 1.72 16.14 -8.17
C LYS A 86 2.99 16.18 -9.02
N HIS A 87 3.84 17.19 -8.84
CA HIS A 87 5.09 17.31 -9.58
C HIS A 87 6.02 16.11 -9.30
N ILE A 88 6.14 15.70 -8.04
CA ILE A 88 6.98 14.55 -7.64
C ILE A 88 6.45 13.22 -8.19
N LEU A 89 5.12 13.04 -8.20
CA LEU A 89 4.49 11.80 -8.66
C LEU A 89 4.51 11.63 -10.19
N ARG A 90 4.54 12.73 -10.96
CA ARG A 90 4.65 12.66 -12.44
C ARG A 90 6.01 12.12 -12.90
N GLY A 91 7.10 12.37 -12.17
CA GLY A 91 8.44 11.98 -12.58
C GLY A 91 8.94 12.76 -13.82
N CYS A 92 10.07 12.35 -14.39
CA CYS A 92 10.68 13.01 -15.57
C CYS A 92 10.11 12.60 -16.93
N GLU A 93 9.17 11.66 -16.99
CA GLU A 93 8.60 11.19 -18.26
C GLU A 93 7.19 11.73 -18.47
N ASP A 94 6.92 12.09 -19.73
CA ASP A 94 5.66 12.58 -20.29
C ASP A 94 4.58 11.47 -20.34
N ASP A 95 4.43 10.72 -19.25
CA ASP A 95 3.40 9.70 -19.09
C ASP A 95 2.14 10.41 -18.59
N ASP A 96 1.29 10.83 -19.53
CA ASP A 96 -0.05 11.39 -19.31
C ASP A 96 -0.97 10.46 -18.49
N LYS A 97 -0.49 9.27 -18.08
CA LYS A 97 -1.12 8.37 -17.12
C LYS A 97 -0.93 8.85 -15.67
N VAL A 98 -1.56 9.99 -15.42
CA VAL A 98 -2.21 10.47 -14.19
C VAL A 98 -1.70 9.90 -12.87
N ALA A 99 -0.59 10.43 -12.37
CA ALA A 99 -0.43 10.60 -10.93
C ALA A 99 -1.67 11.29 -10.36
N ARG A 100 -2.43 10.60 -9.50
CA ARG A 100 -3.62 11.17 -8.85
C ARG A 100 -3.29 11.48 -7.40
N THR A 101 -3.44 12.75 -7.05
CA THR A 101 -3.58 13.18 -5.67
C THR A 101 -5.06 13.42 -5.46
N SER A 102 -5.71 12.65 -4.59
CA SER A 102 -7.09 12.88 -4.19
C SER A 102 -7.16 13.14 -2.70
N PHE A 103 -7.78 14.25 -2.32
CA PHE A 103 -8.18 14.49 -0.93
C PHE A 103 -9.58 13.90 -0.79
N SER A 104 -9.67 12.71 -0.21
CA SER A 104 -10.96 12.06 0.04
C SER A 104 -11.17 11.93 1.54
N MET A 105 -12.38 12.31 1.97
CA MET A 105 -12.80 12.34 3.37
C MET A 105 -13.94 11.36 3.54
N GLY A 106 -13.74 10.39 4.44
CA GLY A 106 -14.80 9.45 4.84
C GLY A 106 -14.49 7.98 4.65
N PHE A 107 -13.32 7.49 5.10
CA PHE A 107 -13.07 6.05 5.14
C PHE A 107 -13.12 5.53 6.57
N THR A 108 -13.86 4.45 6.78
CA THR A 108 -13.82 3.66 8.01
C THR A 108 -12.64 2.69 8.05
N HIS A 109 -11.94 2.44 6.92
CA HIS A 109 -10.84 1.45 6.88
C HIS A 109 -9.75 1.78 5.82
N ILE A 110 -8.58 2.26 6.25
CA ILE A 110 -7.44 2.68 5.39
C ILE A 110 -7.01 1.58 4.42
N ASP A 111 -6.88 0.36 4.94
CA ASP A 111 -6.55 -0.84 4.21
C ASP A 111 -7.50 -1.11 3.01
N ARG A 112 -8.81 -0.86 3.19
CA ARG A 112 -9.80 -1.04 2.11
C ARG A 112 -9.55 -0.03 1.00
N ARG A 113 -9.21 1.21 1.39
CA ARG A 113 -8.97 2.30 0.46
C ARG A 113 -7.71 2.07 -0.36
N LEU A 114 -6.62 1.62 0.26
CA LEU A 114 -5.38 1.26 -0.44
C LEU A 114 -5.61 0.16 -1.48
N HIS A 115 -6.43 -0.86 -1.16
CA HIS A 115 -6.85 -1.87 -2.14
C HIS A 115 -7.52 -1.27 -3.36
N GLN A 116 -8.51 -0.40 -3.14
CA GLN A 116 -9.25 0.26 -4.22
C GLN A 116 -8.33 1.14 -5.09
N MET A 117 -7.39 1.86 -4.46
CA MET A 117 -6.44 2.73 -5.17
C MET A 117 -5.53 1.91 -6.09
N LEU A 118 -4.90 0.84 -5.58
CA LEU A 118 -4.02 -0.01 -6.37
C LEU A 118 -4.77 -0.77 -7.47
N PHE A 119 -5.96 -1.29 -7.16
CA PHE A 119 -6.81 -1.95 -8.15
C PHE A 119 -7.23 -1.00 -9.27
N ALA A 120 -7.66 0.22 -8.94
CA ALA A 120 -8.04 1.23 -9.93
C ALA A 120 -6.87 1.68 -10.81
N ASP A 121 -5.65 1.64 -10.27
CA ASP A 121 -4.39 1.90 -11.00
C ASP A 121 -3.87 0.70 -11.80
N ARG A 122 -4.55 -0.45 -11.69
CA ARG A 122 -4.27 -1.70 -12.42
C ARG A 122 -2.87 -2.24 -12.16
N ASP A 123 -2.44 -2.21 -10.90
CA ASP A 123 -1.19 -2.81 -10.46
C ASP A 123 -1.06 -4.31 -10.83
N TYR A 124 -2.18 -5.02 -11.01
CA TYR A 124 -2.25 -6.41 -11.45
C TYR A 124 -1.88 -6.64 -12.94
N GLU A 125 -1.74 -5.60 -13.77
CA GLU A 125 -1.41 -5.72 -15.21
C GLU A 125 0.11 -5.73 -15.49
N GLY A 126 0.97 -5.49 -14.49
CA GLY A 126 2.40 -5.21 -14.64
C GLY A 126 3.33 -6.35 -15.12
N GLY A 127 2.82 -7.51 -15.54
CA GLY A 127 3.60 -8.71 -15.87
C GLY A 127 4.23 -8.77 -17.27
N GLY A 128 4.44 -7.64 -17.95
CA GLY A 128 4.78 -7.65 -19.38
C GLY A 128 6.27 -7.56 -19.73
N VAL A 129 7.08 -6.78 -19.01
CA VAL A 129 8.48 -6.51 -19.40
C VAL A 129 9.27 -6.10 -18.16
N THR A 130 10.42 -6.74 -17.93
CA THR A 130 11.46 -6.48 -16.90
C THR A 130 11.28 -7.15 -15.53
N THR A 131 12.09 -8.20 -15.36
CA THR A 131 12.60 -8.77 -14.10
C THR A 131 11.56 -8.89 -13.00
N GLU A 132 10.86 -10.04 -13.04
CA GLU A 132 10.19 -10.64 -11.91
C GLU A 132 11.08 -10.44 -10.67
N VAL A 133 10.55 -9.75 -9.66
CA VAL A 133 11.02 -10.05 -8.30
C VAL A 133 10.56 -11.48 -8.10
N ASP A 134 11.42 -12.43 -8.44
CA ASP A 134 11.15 -13.85 -8.37
C ASP A 134 10.80 -14.15 -6.92
N TYR A 135 9.50 -14.18 -6.64
CA TYR A 135 9.01 -14.65 -5.36
C TYR A 135 9.57 -16.05 -5.21
N PRO A 136 10.20 -16.40 -4.06
CA PRO A 136 10.61 -17.77 -3.86
C PRO A 136 9.40 -18.67 -4.13
N PRO A 137 9.56 -19.84 -4.78
CA PRO A 137 8.44 -20.69 -5.20
C PRO A 137 7.44 -21.01 -4.06
N SER A 138 7.90 -20.95 -2.81
CA SER A 138 7.09 -21.12 -1.60
C SER A 138 6.06 -20.02 -1.32
N PHE A 139 6.12 -18.87 -2.01
CA PHE A 139 5.23 -17.73 -1.79
C PHE A 139 4.25 -17.49 -2.92
N LYS A 140 4.43 -18.12 -4.08
CA LYS A 140 3.50 -17.97 -5.19
C LYS A 140 2.15 -18.57 -4.80
N PRO A 141 1.07 -17.78 -4.69
CA PRO A 141 -0.24 -18.32 -4.39
C PRO A 141 -0.69 -19.20 -5.56
N LYS A 142 -1.25 -20.36 -5.25
CA LYS A 142 -1.90 -21.21 -6.23
C LYS A 142 -3.38 -20.84 -6.25
N ILE A 143 -3.82 -20.26 -7.36
CA ILE A 143 -5.21 -19.80 -7.54
C ILE A 143 -5.81 -20.54 -8.72
N THR A 144 -6.97 -21.16 -8.51
CA THR A 144 -7.76 -21.80 -9.57
C THR A 144 -9.17 -21.26 -9.59
N VAL A 145 -9.76 -21.23 -10.78
CA VAL A 145 -11.16 -20.80 -10.98
C VAL A 145 -11.90 -21.89 -11.72
N GLU A 146 -12.79 -22.57 -11.02
CA GLU A 146 -13.58 -23.68 -11.55
C GLU A 146 -15.02 -23.25 -11.76
N ARG A 147 -15.61 -23.67 -12.88
CA ARG A 147 -17.01 -23.40 -13.19
C ARG A 147 -17.88 -24.55 -12.70
N CYS A 148 -18.97 -24.24 -11.99
CA CYS A 148 -19.99 -25.21 -11.63
C CYS A 148 -21.28 -24.90 -12.40
N GLU A 149 -21.45 -25.53 -13.58
CA GLU A 149 -22.59 -25.29 -14.46
C GLU A 149 -23.92 -25.67 -13.80
N GLU A 150 -23.96 -26.79 -13.09
CA GLU A 150 -25.17 -27.31 -12.44
C GLU A 150 -25.76 -26.36 -11.40
N LYS A 151 -24.92 -25.53 -10.76
CA LYS A 151 -25.32 -24.65 -9.66
C LYS A 151 -25.23 -23.16 -10.02
N GLY A 152 -24.79 -22.83 -11.23
CA GLY A 152 -24.70 -21.45 -11.73
C GLY A 152 -23.78 -20.56 -10.90
N TYR A 153 -22.65 -21.08 -10.43
CA TYR A 153 -21.61 -20.29 -9.74
C TYR A 153 -20.22 -20.72 -10.20
N SER A 154 -19.22 -19.89 -9.88
CA SER A 154 -17.81 -20.22 -10.02
C SER A 154 -17.17 -20.38 -8.65
N VAL A 155 -16.20 -21.29 -8.54
CA VAL A 155 -15.43 -21.53 -7.33
C VAL A 155 -14.03 -20.99 -7.55
N VAL A 156 -13.61 -20.05 -6.70
CA VAL A 156 -12.25 -19.55 -6.65
C VAL A 156 -11.54 -20.21 -5.48
N SER A 157 -10.52 -21.02 -5.77
CA SER A 157 -9.72 -21.70 -4.76
C SER A 157 -8.36 -21.01 -4.65
N VAL A 158 -8.02 -20.56 -3.46
CA VAL A 158 -6.76 -19.88 -3.14
C VAL A 158 -5.98 -20.70 -2.12
N GLN A 159 -4.76 -21.10 -2.49
CA GLN A 159 -3.82 -21.76 -1.60
C GLN A 159 -2.52 -20.96 -1.51
N CYS A 160 -2.19 -20.48 -0.32
CA CYS A 160 -0.96 -19.70 -0.08
C CYS A 160 -0.54 -19.73 1.39
N LYS A 161 0.58 -19.09 1.73
CA LYS A 161 1.02 -18.91 3.13
C LYS A 161 -0.04 -18.14 3.91
N ASP A 162 -0.48 -18.66 5.04
CA ASP A 162 -1.45 -18.01 5.89
C ASP A 162 -0.85 -16.75 6.53
N ARG A 163 -1.67 -15.71 6.62
CA ARG A 163 -1.30 -14.44 7.24
C ARG A 163 -2.53 -13.65 7.66
N ALA A 164 -2.31 -12.76 8.60
CA ALA A 164 -3.32 -11.78 9.00
C ALA A 164 -3.88 -11.05 7.75
N LYS A 165 -5.20 -10.86 7.75
CA LYS A 165 -5.96 -10.16 6.70
C LYS A 165 -5.96 -10.82 5.31
N LEU A 166 -5.51 -12.07 5.17
CA LEU A 166 -5.59 -12.79 3.88
C LEU A 166 -7.02 -12.86 3.33
N MET A 167 -7.98 -13.32 4.14
CA MET A 167 -9.41 -13.37 3.77
C MET A 167 -9.95 -11.98 3.41
N PHE A 168 -9.56 -10.96 4.19
CA PHE A 168 -9.96 -9.58 3.93
C PHE A 168 -9.51 -9.11 2.54
N ASP A 169 -8.26 -9.39 2.17
CA ASP A 169 -7.71 -8.99 0.87
C ASP A 169 -8.40 -9.72 -0.30
N ILE A 170 -8.70 -11.01 -0.14
CA ILE A 170 -9.42 -11.80 -1.15
C ILE A 170 -10.85 -11.27 -1.34
N VAL A 171 -11.61 -11.11 -0.25
CA VAL A 171 -12.99 -10.60 -0.31
C VAL A 171 -13.05 -9.18 -0.87
N CYS A 172 -12.13 -8.31 -0.47
CA CYS A 172 -12.04 -6.95 -1.02
C CYS A 172 -11.83 -6.98 -2.54
N THR A 173 -10.93 -7.84 -3.01
CA THR A 173 -10.62 -7.97 -4.44
C THR A 173 -11.82 -8.48 -5.23
N LEU A 174 -12.47 -9.55 -4.76
CA LEU A 174 -13.67 -10.08 -5.41
C LEU A 174 -14.79 -9.03 -5.45
N THR A 175 -14.96 -8.27 -4.38
CA THR A 175 -15.95 -7.17 -4.31
C THR A 175 -15.62 -6.04 -5.29
N ASP A 176 -14.35 -5.62 -5.38
CA ASP A 176 -13.91 -4.57 -6.32
C ASP A 176 -14.05 -4.99 -7.79
N MET A 177 -13.95 -6.30 -8.04
CA MET A 177 -14.22 -6.92 -9.33
C MET A 177 -15.71 -7.16 -9.59
N GLN A 178 -16.61 -6.70 -8.71
CA GLN A 178 -18.06 -6.85 -8.82
C GLN A 178 -18.55 -8.30 -8.77
N TYR A 179 -17.91 -9.13 -7.94
CA TYR A 179 -18.40 -10.46 -7.59
C TYR A 179 -19.10 -10.47 -6.23
N VAL A 180 -20.18 -11.23 -6.16
CA VAL A 180 -20.86 -11.60 -4.91
C VAL A 180 -20.31 -12.91 -4.42
N VAL A 181 -19.91 -12.96 -3.15
CA VAL A 181 -19.55 -14.20 -2.44
C VAL A 181 -20.78 -14.73 -1.73
N PHE A 182 -21.26 -15.93 -2.08
CA PHE A 182 -22.40 -16.57 -1.40
C PHE A 182 -22.00 -17.19 -0.07
N HIS A 183 -20.96 -18.02 -0.11
CA HIS A 183 -20.34 -18.62 1.04
C HIS A 183 -18.88 -18.92 0.71
N ALA A 184 -18.11 -19.22 1.75
CA ALA A 184 -16.71 -19.59 1.62
C ALA A 184 -16.39 -20.76 2.55
N ASN A 185 -15.45 -21.60 2.13
CA ASN A 185 -14.83 -22.62 2.95
C ASN A 185 -13.40 -22.16 3.25
N ILE A 186 -13.10 -21.91 4.51
CA ILE A 186 -11.79 -21.41 4.94
C ILE A 186 -11.19 -22.42 5.90
N SER A 187 -10.03 -22.93 5.53
CA SER A 187 -9.25 -23.85 6.34
C SER A 187 -7.79 -23.44 6.37
N SER A 188 -7.10 -23.82 7.44
CA SER A 188 -5.65 -23.66 7.56
C SER A 188 -5.01 -25.02 7.85
N ASN A 189 -3.85 -25.24 7.23
CA ASN A 189 -3.03 -26.42 7.46
C ASN A 189 -1.59 -25.97 7.72
N GLY A 190 -1.21 -25.92 8.99
CA GLY A 190 0.08 -25.41 9.42
C GLY A 190 0.25 -23.94 9.00
N PRO A 191 1.33 -23.58 8.28
CA PRO A 191 1.58 -22.20 7.85
C PRO A 191 0.85 -21.81 6.56
N TYR A 192 -0.03 -22.67 6.01
CA TYR A 192 -0.74 -22.42 4.76
C TYR A 192 -2.24 -22.31 4.98
N ALA A 193 -2.89 -21.44 4.21
CA ALA A 193 -4.33 -21.30 4.14
C ALA A 193 -4.85 -21.89 2.82
N LEU A 194 -6.00 -22.56 2.90
CA LEU A 194 -6.80 -22.99 1.75
C LEU A 194 -8.18 -22.35 1.90
N GLN A 195 -8.53 -21.49 0.95
CA GLN A 195 -9.79 -20.75 0.95
C GLN A 195 -10.51 -20.92 -0.37
N GLU A 196 -11.76 -21.39 -0.31
CA GLU A 196 -12.62 -21.59 -1.47
C GLU A 196 -13.80 -20.62 -1.39
N TYR A 197 -13.96 -19.80 -2.42
CA TYR A 197 -15.00 -18.79 -2.50
C TYR A 197 -15.97 -19.11 -3.62
N PHE A 198 -17.25 -19.19 -3.27
CA PHE A 198 -18.32 -19.49 -4.21
C PHE A 198 -18.92 -18.17 -4.67
N ILE A 199 -18.66 -17.82 -5.93
CA ILE A 199 -18.92 -16.49 -6.46
C ILE A 199 -19.81 -16.50 -7.69
N ARG A 200 -20.44 -15.34 -7.93
CA ARG A 200 -21.14 -14.99 -9.17
C ARG A 200 -20.96 -13.50 -9.42
N HIS A 201 -21.00 -13.09 -10.67
CA HIS A 201 -20.96 -11.67 -11.00
C HIS A 201 -22.23 -10.97 -10.49
N MET A 202 -22.15 -9.67 -10.21
CA MET A 202 -23.27 -8.88 -9.67
C MET A 202 -24.50 -8.86 -10.60
N ASP A 203 -24.33 -9.10 -11.89
CA ASP A 203 -25.41 -9.26 -12.87
C ASP A 203 -26.07 -10.65 -12.86
N GLY A 204 -25.54 -11.59 -12.07
CA GLY A 204 -26.03 -12.95 -11.98
C GLY A 204 -25.32 -13.98 -12.88
N CYS A 205 -24.34 -13.57 -13.69
CA CYS A 205 -23.61 -14.46 -14.60
C CYS A 205 -22.45 -15.20 -13.92
N THR A 206 -22.06 -16.35 -14.47
CA THR A 206 -20.84 -17.05 -14.09
C THR A 206 -19.62 -16.50 -14.83
N LEU A 207 -18.42 -16.82 -14.35
CA LEU A 207 -17.18 -16.46 -15.05
C LEU A 207 -17.06 -17.35 -16.29
N ASP A 208 -17.43 -16.80 -17.45
CA ASP A 208 -17.66 -17.58 -18.67
C ASP A 208 -16.47 -17.56 -19.63
N THR A 209 -15.54 -16.61 -19.49
CA THR A 209 -14.39 -16.47 -20.40
C THR A 209 -13.07 -16.75 -19.70
N GLU A 210 -12.11 -17.34 -20.42
CA GLU A 210 -10.75 -17.55 -19.91
C GLU A 210 -10.05 -16.24 -19.56
N GLY A 211 -10.31 -15.16 -20.32
CA GLY A 211 -9.74 -13.83 -20.02
C GLY A 211 -10.24 -13.26 -18.69
N GLU A 212 -11.49 -13.51 -18.32
CA GLU A 212 -12.06 -13.06 -17.05
C GLU A 212 -11.53 -13.88 -15.87
N LYS A 213 -11.38 -15.20 -16.03
CA LYS A 213 -10.71 -16.06 -15.04
C LYS A 213 -9.27 -15.62 -14.80
N GLU A 214 -8.52 -15.40 -15.87
CA GLU A 214 -7.13 -14.93 -15.82
C GLU A 214 -7.03 -13.56 -15.12
N ARG A 215 -7.99 -12.67 -15.37
CA ARG A 215 -8.06 -11.38 -14.68
C ARG A 215 -8.30 -11.56 -13.18
N VAL A 216 -9.19 -12.46 -12.78
CA VAL A 216 -9.45 -12.77 -11.35
C VAL A 216 -8.20 -13.31 -10.67
N ILE A 217 -7.51 -14.25 -11.31
CA ILE A 217 -6.25 -14.80 -10.82
C ILE A 217 -5.24 -13.65 -10.60
N LYS A 218 -4.96 -12.85 -11.63
CA LYS A 218 -4.02 -11.72 -11.53
C LYS A 218 -4.37 -10.72 -10.43
N CYS A 219 -5.65 -10.38 -10.29
CA CYS A 219 -6.09 -9.44 -9.25
C CYS A 219 -5.88 -10.02 -7.85
N LEU A 220 -6.18 -11.30 -7.65
CA LEU A 220 -5.99 -11.98 -6.37
C LEU A 220 -4.51 -12.19 -6.04
N GLU A 221 -3.69 -12.56 -7.02
CA GLU A 221 -2.23 -12.63 -6.86
C GLU A 221 -1.67 -11.28 -6.42
N ALA A 222 -2.03 -10.20 -7.12
CA ALA A 222 -1.62 -8.85 -6.75
C ALA A 222 -2.07 -8.49 -5.33
N ALA A 223 -3.34 -8.72 -5.00
CA ALA A 223 -3.88 -8.45 -3.67
C ALA A 223 -3.17 -9.21 -2.54
N ILE A 224 -2.80 -10.47 -2.78
CA ILE A 224 -2.02 -11.26 -1.83
C ILE A 224 -0.64 -10.64 -1.67
N HIS A 225 0.07 -10.37 -2.77
CA HIS A 225 1.43 -9.84 -2.80
C HIS A 225 1.57 -8.42 -2.21
N ARG A 226 0.56 -7.55 -2.33
CA ARG A 226 0.55 -6.19 -1.74
C ARG A 226 0.86 -6.17 -0.24
N ARG A 227 0.52 -7.25 0.49
CA ARG A 227 0.72 -7.36 1.94
C ARG A 227 1.65 -8.48 2.36
N VAL A 228 2.28 -9.20 1.43
CA VAL A 228 3.31 -10.15 1.84
C VAL A 228 4.45 -9.33 2.44
N SER A 229 4.67 -9.50 3.75
CA SER A 229 5.67 -8.81 4.55
C SER A 229 7.08 -9.30 4.22
N GLU A 230 7.50 -9.05 2.99
CA GLU A 230 8.79 -9.49 2.50
C GLU A 230 9.89 -8.48 2.81
N GLY A 231 11.01 -9.00 3.33
CA GLY A 231 12.20 -8.22 3.63
C GLY A 231 12.39 -7.98 5.12
N LEU A 232 13.13 -6.92 5.43
CA LEU A 232 13.47 -6.54 6.79
C LEU A 232 12.38 -5.63 7.35
N SER A 233 11.85 -5.95 8.53
CA SER A 233 10.95 -5.05 9.25
C SER A 233 11.74 -4.19 10.23
N LEU A 234 11.64 -2.88 10.08
CA LEU A 234 12.24 -1.87 10.93
C LEU A 234 11.13 -1.18 11.70
N GLU A 235 11.15 -1.30 13.02
CA GLU A 235 10.23 -0.60 13.92
C GLU A 235 11.00 0.52 14.61
N LEU A 236 10.55 1.75 14.42
CA LEU A 236 11.16 2.95 14.97
C LEU A 236 10.20 3.61 15.95
N CYS A 237 10.73 4.02 17.10
CA CYS A 237 9.99 4.79 18.09
C CYS A 237 10.78 6.03 18.49
N ALA A 238 10.15 7.19 18.40
CA ALA A 238 10.73 8.48 18.73
C ALA A 238 9.67 9.45 19.23
N LYS A 239 10.08 10.58 19.82
CA LYS A 239 9.18 11.71 20.04
C LYS A 239 8.71 12.24 18.68
N ASP A 240 7.40 12.35 18.51
CA ASP A 240 6.79 12.86 17.28
C ASP A 240 7.12 14.33 17.08
N ARG A 241 7.37 14.71 15.83
CA ARG A 241 7.70 16.07 15.39
C ARG A 241 7.60 16.18 13.87
N VAL A 242 7.36 17.40 13.40
CA VAL A 242 7.53 17.72 11.97
C VAL A 242 8.91 17.30 11.48
N GLY A 243 8.92 16.65 10.32
CA GLY A 243 10.15 16.21 9.67
C GLY A 243 10.67 14.85 10.15
N LEU A 244 10.13 14.23 11.21
CA LEU A 244 10.58 12.91 11.65
C LEU A 244 10.46 11.86 10.53
N LEU A 245 9.32 11.79 9.85
CA LEU A 245 9.13 10.87 8.73
C LEU A 245 10.11 11.18 7.58
N SER A 246 10.40 12.46 7.32
CA SER A 246 11.39 12.87 6.32
C SER A 246 12.81 12.44 6.67
N GLU A 247 13.21 12.62 7.92
CA GLU A 247 14.51 12.20 8.43
C GLU A 247 14.69 10.68 8.30
N VAL A 248 13.72 9.89 8.78
CA VAL A 248 13.79 8.42 8.74
C VAL A 248 13.83 7.92 7.30
N THR A 249 12.92 8.40 6.45
CA THR A 249 12.85 7.94 5.05
C THR A 249 14.07 8.39 4.24
N ARG A 250 14.70 9.52 4.58
CA ARG A 250 15.99 9.94 4.03
C ARG A 250 17.12 8.98 4.42
N ILE A 251 17.24 8.63 5.70
CA ILE A 251 18.26 7.68 6.19
C ILE A 251 18.12 6.33 5.46
N LEU A 252 16.89 5.82 5.33
CA LEU A 252 16.63 4.58 4.59
C LEU A 252 17.10 4.69 3.13
N ARG A 253 16.76 5.79 2.45
CA ARG A 253 17.18 6.04 1.06
C ARG A 253 18.70 6.14 0.92
N GLU A 254 19.38 6.87 1.82
CA GLU A 254 20.84 7.07 1.79
C GLU A 254 21.60 5.76 2.05
N ASN A 255 21.01 4.85 2.82
CA ASN A 255 21.52 3.49 3.02
C ASN A 255 21.08 2.51 1.90
N GLY A 256 20.55 3.01 0.77
CA GLY A 256 20.19 2.20 -0.39
C GLY A 256 18.98 1.30 -0.20
N LEU A 257 18.09 1.63 0.75
CA LEU A 257 16.90 0.84 1.04
C LEU A 257 15.66 1.38 0.31
N SER A 258 14.84 0.44 -0.15
CA SER A 258 13.55 0.71 -0.77
C SER A 258 12.43 0.25 0.17
N VAL A 259 11.46 1.13 0.41
CA VAL A 259 10.31 0.87 1.28
C VAL A 259 9.21 0.20 0.46
N ARG A 260 8.85 -1.04 0.83
CA ARG A 260 7.74 -1.79 0.21
C ARG A 260 6.41 -1.52 0.90
N ARG A 261 6.47 -1.33 2.21
CA ARG A 261 5.33 -0.95 3.03
C ARG A 261 5.79 -0.07 4.18
N ALA A 262 4.98 0.92 4.54
CA ALA A 262 5.15 1.68 5.75
C ALA A 262 3.81 1.82 6.49
N GLY A 263 3.85 1.70 7.81
CA GLY A 263 2.81 2.13 8.72
C GLY A 263 3.39 3.17 9.67
N VAL A 264 2.79 4.33 9.75
CA VAL A 264 3.19 5.46 10.59
C VAL A 264 2.00 5.80 11.45
N SER A 265 2.23 5.96 12.75
CA SER A 265 1.17 6.33 13.68
C SER A 265 1.76 7.08 14.87
N THR A 266 1.02 8.07 15.36
CA THR A 266 1.35 8.78 16.59
C THR A 266 0.44 8.32 17.73
N VAL A 267 1.03 7.90 18.84
CA VAL A 267 0.35 7.52 20.08
C VAL A 267 0.83 8.43 21.20
N GLY A 268 -0.03 9.35 21.64
CA GLY A 268 0.38 10.41 22.56
C GLY A 268 1.42 11.33 21.91
N GLU A 269 2.60 11.47 22.53
CA GLU A 269 3.73 12.22 21.96
C GLU A 269 4.73 11.34 21.20
N GLN A 270 4.47 10.04 21.06
CA GLN A 270 5.39 9.09 20.44
C GLN A 270 4.94 8.71 19.04
N ALA A 271 5.82 8.87 18.07
CA ALA A 271 5.66 8.30 16.75
C ALA A 271 6.18 6.85 16.76
N VAL A 272 5.35 5.95 16.27
CA VAL A 272 5.65 4.53 16.06
C VAL A 272 5.55 4.25 14.57
N ASN A 273 6.70 3.96 13.95
CA ASN A 273 6.81 3.77 12.51
C ASN A 273 7.31 2.35 12.23
N VAL A 274 6.64 1.63 11.33
CA VAL A 274 7.01 0.30 10.88
C VAL A 274 7.28 0.35 9.38
N PHE A 275 8.49 0.03 8.97
CA PHE A 275 8.88 -0.04 7.56
C PHE A 275 9.26 -1.47 7.20
N TYR A 276 8.72 -1.96 6.08
CA TYR A 276 9.15 -3.20 5.43
C TYR A 276 10.04 -2.81 4.26
N VAL A 277 11.32 -3.16 4.36
CA VAL A 277 12.35 -2.68 3.43
C VAL A 277 13.10 -3.83 2.78
N ARG A 278 13.57 -3.55 1.56
CA ARG A 278 14.55 -4.35 0.82
C ARG A 278 15.67 -3.42 0.33
N ASP A 279 16.73 -3.97 -0.22
CA ASP A 279 17.69 -3.13 -0.94
C ASP A 279 17.05 -2.49 -2.19
N ALA A 280 17.74 -1.53 -2.81
CA ALA A 280 17.27 -0.84 -4.00
C ALA A 280 17.03 -1.76 -5.23
N TYR A 281 17.60 -2.97 -5.21
CA TYR A 281 17.46 -3.98 -6.27
C TYR A 281 16.37 -5.02 -5.98
N GLY A 282 15.77 -5.00 -4.79
CA GLY A 282 14.73 -5.93 -4.36
C GLY A 282 15.24 -7.17 -3.62
N ASN A 283 16.53 -7.25 -3.27
CA ASN A 283 17.11 -8.34 -2.50
C ASN A 283 16.96 -8.14 -0.98
N PRO A 284 17.18 -9.19 -0.17
CA PRO A 284 17.27 -9.07 1.28
C PRO A 284 18.37 -8.08 1.71
N VAL A 285 18.12 -7.34 2.78
CA VAL A 285 19.07 -6.37 3.33
C VAL A 285 20.24 -7.08 4.01
N ASP A 286 21.46 -6.71 3.66
CA ASP A 286 22.67 -7.28 4.24
C ASP A 286 22.91 -6.82 5.69
N THR A 287 23.67 -7.61 6.45
CA THR A 287 23.95 -7.34 7.86
C THR A 287 24.74 -6.05 8.09
N LYS A 288 25.63 -5.64 7.18
CA LYS A 288 26.43 -4.41 7.34
C LYS A 288 25.53 -3.17 7.23
N THR A 289 24.58 -3.18 6.30
CA THR A 289 23.57 -2.12 6.16
C THR A 289 22.69 -2.05 7.42
N ILE A 290 22.31 -3.18 8.02
CA ILE A 290 21.57 -3.20 9.30
C ILE A 290 22.38 -2.58 10.44
N GLU A 291 23.67 -2.88 10.53
CA GLU A 291 24.58 -2.31 11.54
C GLU A 291 24.78 -0.81 11.33
N ALA A 292 24.94 -0.35 10.09
CA ALA A 292 25.02 1.06 9.73
C ALA A 292 23.76 1.81 10.17
N LEU A 293 22.57 1.27 9.85
CA LEU A 293 21.29 1.84 10.31
C LEU A 293 21.20 1.91 11.83
N ARG A 294 21.59 0.85 12.55
CA ARG A 294 21.59 0.86 14.02
C ARG A 294 22.48 1.94 14.59
N LYS A 295 23.64 2.18 13.97
CA LYS A 295 24.54 3.25 14.37
C LYS A 295 23.94 4.62 14.06
N GLU A 296 23.40 4.84 12.87
CA GLU A 296 22.89 6.15 12.46
C GLU A 296 21.59 6.53 13.20
N ILE A 297 20.63 5.61 13.24
CA ILE A 297 19.30 5.82 13.82
C ILE A 297 19.32 5.71 15.35
N GLY A 298 20.09 4.76 15.88
CA GLY A 298 20.10 4.42 17.31
C GLY A 298 20.61 5.53 18.23
N HIS A 299 21.24 6.58 17.69
CA HIS A 299 21.66 7.74 18.48
C HIS A 299 20.51 8.73 18.72
N THR A 300 19.50 8.73 17.84
CA THR A 300 18.40 9.71 17.85
C THR A 300 17.06 9.08 18.23
N MET A 301 16.87 7.79 17.95
CA MET A 301 15.61 7.10 18.15
C MET A 301 15.77 5.60 18.42
N MET A 302 14.76 4.99 19.02
CA MET A 302 14.75 3.54 19.25
C MET A 302 14.50 2.82 17.93
N LEU A 303 15.40 1.90 17.56
CA LEU A 303 15.27 1.05 16.38
C LEU A 303 15.23 -0.42 16.79
N ASN A 304 14.14 -1.10 16.46
CA ASN A 304 14.02 -2.54 16.55
C ASN A 304 14.01 -3.15 15.14
N VAL A 305 14.77 -4.22 14.97
CA VAL A 305 14.96 -4.88 13.67
C VAL A 305 14.42 -6.29 13.76
N LYS A 306 13.32 -6.56 13.06
CA LYS A 306 12.69 -7.88 12.97
C LYS A 306 12.95 -8.47 11.58
N LYS A 307 13.63 -9.61 11.53
CA LYS A 307 13.74 -10.42 10.31
C LYS A 307 12.48 -11.27 10.16
N ASP A 308 12.00 -11.48 8.94
CA ASP A 308 10.94 -12.46 8.70
C ASP A 308 11.43 -13.83 9.19
N PRO A 309 10.67 -14.54 10.05
CA PRO A 309 11.02 -15.89 10.49
C PRO A 309 11.29 -16.87 9.32
N ALA A 310 10.80 -16.58 8.10
CA ALA A 310 11.10 -17.37 6.91
C ALA A 310 12.56 -17.29 6.42
N SER A 311 13.34 -16.26 6.82
CA SER A 311 14.75 -16.12 6.42
C SER A 311 15.75 -16.75 7.38
N ALA A 312 15.28 -17.39 8.47
CA ALA A 312 16.14 -17.96 9.51
C ALA A 312 16.58 -19.42 9.23
N LYS A 313 16.13 -19.99 8.11
CA LYS A 313 16.55 -21.33 7.64
C LYS A 313 16.87 -21.27 6.14
N ALA A 314 18.05 -20.77 5.83
CA ALA A 314 18.78 -21.08 4.60
C ALA A 314 20.17 -21.56 5.02
#